data_AF-A0A832MH05-F1
#
_entry.id   AF-A0A832MH05-F1
#
_cell.length_a   1.000
_cell.length_b   1.000
_cell.length_c   1.000
_cell.angle_alpha   90.00
_cell.angle_beta   90.00
_cell.angle_gamma   90.00
#
_symmetry.space_group_name_H-M   'P 1'
#
loop_
_entity.id
_entity.type
_entity.pdbx_description
1 polymer ?
#
loop_
_entity_poly.entity_id
_entity_poly.type
_entity_poly.pdbx_seq_one_letter_code
_entity_poly.pdbx_strand_id
1 'polypeptide(L)'
;EKLLALLTDVPWEKRTARFRCVLALVTRDAPSGPPHFFEGTCEGRIQFAPSGDGGFGYDPLFVPEGFEQSFAELGHEVKNRISHRARALEKLRNWLQSVAASR
;
A
#
# COMPACT_ATOMS: atom_id res chain seq x y z
N GLU A 1 -6.15 12.94 -12.88
CA GLU A 1 -5.76 14.08 -13.74
C GLU A 1 -4.53 14.85 -13.23
N LYS A 2 -4.56 15.52 -12.07
CA LYS A 2 -3.41 16.31 -11.55
C LYS A 2 -2.06 15.57 -11.54
N LEU A 3 -2.04 14.32 -11.05
CA LEU A 3 -0.80 13.52 -10.99
C LEU A 3 -0.16 13.33 -12.36
N LEU A 4 -0.96 12.98 -13.37
CA LEU A 4 -0.46 12.75 -14.73
C LEU A 4 0.08 14.03 -15.34
N ALA A 5 -0.62 15.17 -15.16
CA ALA A 5 -0.16 16.47 -15.63
C ALA A 5 1.20 16.88 -15.01
N LEU A 6 1.43 16.57 -13.74
CA LEU A 6 2.70 16.83 -13.07
C LEU A 6 3.82 15.88 -13.52
N LEU A 7 3.48 14.76 -14.15
CA LEU A 7 4.42 13.76 -14.62
C LEU A 7 4.53 13.72 -16.15
N THR A 8 3.98 14.68 -16.89
CA THR A 8 3.92 14.65 -18.37
C THR A 8 5.26 14.33 -19.02
N ASP A 9 6.34 15.01 -18.58
CA ASP A 9 7.68 14.87 -19.17
C ASP A 9 8.57 13.84 -18.43
N VAL A 10 8.00 13.08 -17.49
CA VAL A 10 8.76 12.08 -16.71
C VAL A 10 8.79 10.75 -17.48
N PRO A 11 9.97 10.30 -17.95
CA PRO A 11 10.11 9.06 -18.71
C PRO A 11 9.84 7.84 -17.81
N TRP A 12 9.40 6.74 -18.41
CA TRP A 12 8.92 5.53 -17.71
C TRP A 12 9.83 5.06 -16.58
N GLU A 13 11.15 5.04 -16.83
CA GLU A 13 12.18 4.57 -15.91
C GLU A 13 12.24 5.39 -14.62
N LYS A 14 11.80 6.66 -14.68
CA LYS A 14 11.79 7.61 -13.56
C LYS A 14 10.41 7.76 -12.90
N ARG A 15 9.38 7.03 -13.34
CA ARG A 15 8.03 7.08 -12.76
C ARG A 15 7.86 6.15 -11.56
N THR A 16 8.92 5.87 -10.83
CA THR A 16 8.84 5.03 -9.63
C THR A 16 7.94 5.68 -8.58
N ALA A 17 7.16 4.86 -7.89
CA ALA A 17 6.26 5.31 -6.85
C ALA A 17 6.06 4.19 -5.82
N ARG A 18 5.55 4.57 -4.65
CA ARG A 18 5.09 3.60 -3.67
C ARG A 18 3.82 4.04 -3.00
N PHE A 19 2.95 3.08 -2.72
CA PHE A 19 1.96 3.27 -1.69
C PHE A 19 2.56 2.95 -0.32
N ARG A 20 2.13 3.66 0.73
CA ARG A 20 2.56 3.45 2.12
C ARG A 20 1.34 3.42 3.05
N CYS A 21 1.32 2.45 3.95
CA CYS A 21 0.36 2.34 5.04
C CYS A 21 1.13 2.32 6.36
N VAL A 22 0.70 3.13 7.32
CA VAL A 22 1.18 3.07 8.71
C VAL A 22 -0.04 2.89 9.59
N LEU A 23 -0.10 1.77 10.32
CA LEU A 23 -1.12 1.50 11.32
C LEU A 23 -0.57 1.89 12.68
N ALA A 24 -1.33 2.65 13.45
CA ALA A 24 -1.02 3.00 14.84
C ALA A 24 -1.97 2.24 15.78
N LEU A 25 -1.41 1.46 16.70
CA LEU A 25 -2.15 0.75 17.73
C LEU A 25 -1.86 1.37 19.09
N VAL A 26 -2.92 1.85 19.74
CA VAL A 26 -2.89 2.30 21.13
C VAL A 26 -3.58 1.26 21.99
N THR A 27 -2.92 0.81 23.05
CA THR A 27 -3.42 -0.25 23.93
C THR A 27 -3.87 0.32 25.28
N ARG A 28 -4.78 -0.39 25.96
CA ARG A 28 -5.40 0.08 27.21
C ARG A 28 -4.45 0.09 28.41
N ASP A 29 -3.42 -0.75 28.37
CA ASP A 29 -2.36 -0.90 29.37
C ASP A 29 -1.32 0.24 29.32
N ALA A 30 -1.24 0.97 28.21
CA ALA A 30 -0.39 2.15 28.08
C ALA A 30 -1.09 3.29 27.29
N PRO A 31 -2.20 3.85 27.81
CA PRO A 31 -3.01 4.83 27.09
C PRO A 31 -2.30 6.17 26.88
N SER A 32 -1.26 6.45 27.68
CA SER A 32 -0.38 7.62 27.56
C SER A 32 0.99 7.26 26.97
N GLY A 33 1.21 6.00 26.60
CA GLY A 33 2.43 5.53 25.97
C GLY A 33 2.46 5.83 24.46
N PRO A 34 3.63 5.72 23.82
CA PRO A 34 3.73 5.86 22.37
C PRO A 34 2.95 4.72 21.67
N PRO A 35 2.24 4.99 20.57
CA PRO A 35 1.57 3.95 19.80
C PRO A 35 2.56 2.93 19.23
N HIS A 36 2.12 1.69 19.07
CA HIS A 36 2.84 0.73 18.24
C HIS A 36 2.54 1.02 16.76
N PHE A 37 3.57 1.21 15.96
CA PHE A 37 3.45 1.48 14.54
C PHE A 37 3.77 0.24 13.68
N PHE A 38 2.92 -0.03 12.69
CA PHE A 38 3.11 -1.12 11.74
C PHE A 38 3.05 -0.57 10.33
N GLU A 39 4.16 -0.70 9.61
CA GLU A 39 4.32 -0.07 8.30
C GLU A 39 4.34 -1.08 7.17
N GLY A 40 3.64 -0.78 6.09
CA GLY A 40 3.73 -1.52 4.84
C GLY A 40 3.92 -0.57 3.67
N THR A 41 4.80 -0.94 2.73
CA THR A 41 4.95 -0.26 1.46
C THR A 41 4.68 -1.23 0.32
N CYS A 42 4.26 -0.71 -0.82
CA CYS A 42 4.19 -1.44 -2.08
C CYS A 42 4.83 -0.56 -3.14
N GLU A 43 5.95 -1.04 -3.69
CA GLU A 43 6.72 -0.37 -4.73
C GLU A 43 6.08 -0.64 -6.10
N GLY A 44 6.24 0.31 -7.00
CA GLY A 44 5.66 0.22 -8.33
C GLY A 44 6.01 1.43 -9.19
N ARG A 45 5.23 1.61 -10.25
CA ARG A 45 5.39 2.73 -11.19
C ARG A 45 4.03 3.35 -11.51
N ILE A 46 4.06 4.64 -11.86
CA ILE A 46 2.88 5.36 -12.34
C ILE A 46 2.78 5.22 -13.86
N GLN A 47 1.66 4.73 -14.37
CA GLN A 47 1.39 4.62 -15.81
C GLN A 47 1.22 6.01 -16.46
N PHE A 48 1.18 6.05 -17.79
CA PHE A 48 0.94 7.28 -18.56
C PHE A 48 -0.55 7.65 -18.68
N ALA A 49 -1.42 6.66 -18.55
CA ALA A 49 -2.87 6.81 -18.58
C ALA A 49 -3.50 5.82 -17.58
N PRO A 50 -4.71 6.07 -17.06
CA PRO A 50 -5.41 5.12 -16.20
C PRO A 50 -5.85 3.88 -16.99
N SER A 51 -5.76 2.71 -16.36
CA SER A 51 -6.36 1.45 -16.84
C SER A 51 -7.12 0.76 -15.71
N GLY A 52 -8.17 0.01 -16.05
CA GLY A 52 -9.05 -0.67 -15.08
C GLY A 52 -10.08 0.24 -14.39
N ASP A 53 -11.09 -0.40 -13.81
CA ASP A 53 -12.24 0.23 -13.16
C ASP A 53 -12.38 -0.13 -11.67
N GLY A 54 -11.57 -1.08 -11.17
CA GLY A 54 -11.56 -1.52 -9.79
C GLY A 54 -10.80 -0.61 -8.84
N GLY A 55 -10.98 -0.83 -7.53
CA GLY A 55 -10.23 -0.13 -6.50
C GLY A 55 -10.67 1.33 -6.32
N PHE A 56 -9.72 2.21 -5.95
CA PHE A 56 -9.97 3.62 -5.68
C PHE A 56 -8.70 4.48 -5.79
N GLY A 57 -8.88 5.80 -5.83
CA GLY A 57 -7.77 6.76 -5.78
C GLY A 57 -6.82 6.62 -6.97
N TYR A 58 -5.56 6.30 -6.71
CA TYR A 58 -4.52 6.15 -7.74
C TYR A 58 -4.37 4.72 -8.26
N ASP A 59 -5.23 3.78 -7.85
CA ASP A 59 -5.15 2.39 -8.30
C ASP A 59 -5.13 2.22 -9.82
N PRO A 60 -5.92 2.96 -10.63
CA PRO A 60 -5.88 2.84 -12.08
C PRO A 60 -4.55 3.28 -12.71
N LEU A 61 -3.72 3.99 -11.96
CA LEU A 61 -2.44 4.51 -12.43
C LEU A 61 -1.25 3.74 -11.89
N PHE A 62 -1.42 2.88 -10.89
CA PHE A 62 -0.32 2.27 -10.16
C PHE A 62 -0.10 0.82 -10.59
N VAL A 63 1.06 0.54 -11.18
CA VAL A 63 1.52 -0.83 -11.50
C VAL A 63 2.46 -1.29 -10.40
N PRO A 64 2.09 -2.30 -9.60
CA PRO A 64 2.99 -2.86 -8.59
C PRO A 64 4.19 -3.55 -9.26
N GLU A 65 5.34 -3.53 -8.60
CA GLU A 65 6.54 -4.21 -9.08
C GLU A 65 6.29 -5.72 -9.28
N GLY A 66 6.73 -6.25 -10.42
CA GLY A 66 6.50 -7.65 -10.82
C GLY A 66 5.19 -7.89 -11.57
N PHE A 67 4.41 -6.85 -11.87
CA PHE A 67 3.17 -6.93 -12.65
C PHE A 67 3.22 -5.98 -13.84
N GLU A 68 2.36 -6.23 -14.82
CA GLU A 68 2.13 -5.34 -15.97
C GLU A 68 0.82 -4.56 -15.84
N GLN A 69 -0.15 -5.13 -15.12
CA GLN A 69 -1.46 -4.55 -14.87
C GLN A 69 -1.43 -3.57 -13.69
N SER A 70 -2.28 -2.55 -13.78
CA SER A 70 -2.56 -1.63 -12.67
C SER A 70 -3.29 -2.32 -11.52
N PHE A 71 -3.30 -1.71 -10.33
CA PHE A 71 -4.11 -2.22 -9.22
C PHE A 71 -5.61 -2.25 -9.51
N ALA A 72 -6.12 -1.33 -10.36
CA ALA A 72 -7.52 -1.35 -10.74
C ALA A 72 -7.87 -2.55 -11.65
N GLU A 73 -6.94 -3.00 -12.47
CA GLU A 73 -7.09 -4.20 -13.31
C GLU A 73 -6.88 -5.51 -12.54
N LEU A 74 -5.91 -5.54 -11.61
CA LEU A 74 -5.60 -6.73 -10.80
C LEU A 74 -6.74 -7.15 -9.85
N GLY A 75 -7.64 -6.21 -9.56
CA GLY A 75 -8.79 -6.46 -8.69
C GLY A 75 -8.44 -6.62 -7.21
N HIS A 76 -9.48 -6.78 -6.40
CA HIS A 76 -9.37 -6.74 -4.94
C HIS A 76 -8.61 -7.93 -4.36
N GLU A 77 -8.76 -9.13 -4.92
CA GLU A 77 -8.11 -10.32 -4.37
C GLU A 77 -6.59 -10.24 -4.43
N VAL A 78 -6.03 -9.84 -5.57
CA VAL A 78 -4.57 -9.70 -5.72
C VAL A 78 -4.08 -8.55 -4.87
N LYS A 79 -4.75 -7.38 -4.92
CA LYS A 79 -4.42 -6.21 -4.12
C LYS A 79 -4.40 -6.51 -2.61
N ASN A 80 -5.35 -7.31 -2.12
CA ASN A 80 -5.42 -7.70 -0.71
C ASN A 80 -4.27 -8.62 -0.26
N ARG A 81 -3.51 -9.20 -1.18
CA ARG A 81 -2.32 -10.01 -0.87
C ARG A 81 -1.04 -9.17 -0.91
N ILE A 82 -0.90 -8.26 -1.88
CA ILE A 82 0.38 -7.60 -2.17
C ILE A 82 0.45 -6.13 -1.75
N SER A 83 -0.67 -5.50 -1.41
CA SER A 83 -0.71 -4.06 -1.14
C SER A 83 0.04 -3.66 0.14
N HIS A 84 0.42 -2.39 0.19
CA HIS A 84 0.95 -1.70 1.37
C HIS A 84 0.09 -1.92 2.62
N ARG A 85 -1.26 -1.91 2.50
CA ARG A 85 -2.18 -2.17 3.61
C ARG A 85 -2.12 -3.63 4.07
N ALA A 86 -2.09 -4.58 3.14
CA ALA A 86 -1.97 -6.01 3.45
C ALA A 86 -0.68 -6.28 4.24
N ARG A 87 0.45 -5.73 3.79
CA ARG A 87 1.76 -5.84 4.45
C ARG A 87 1.77 -5.21 5.85
N ALA A 88 1.13 -4.05 6.03
CA ALA A 88 1.01 -3.42 7.35
C ALA A 88 0.14 -4.26 8.31
N LEU A 89 -0.98 -4.79 7.82
CA LEU A 89 -1.87 -5.65 8.59
C LEU A 89 -1.23 -6.98 8.97
N GLU A 90 -0.43 -7.57 8.08
CA GLU A 90 0.32 -8.79 8.39
C GLU A 90 1.31 -8.57 9.54
N LYS A 91 2.05 -7.45 9.53
CA LYS A 91 2.94 -7.10 10.64
C LYS A 91 2.19 -6.92 11.96
N LEU A 92 1.05 -6.22 11.93
CA LEU A 92 0.18 -6.09 13.10
C LEU A 92 -0.33 -7.46 13.59
N ARG A 93 -0.81 -8.32 12.69
CA ARG A 93 -1.28 -9.67 13.01
C ARG A 93 -0.19 -10.49 13.72
N ASN A 94 1.01 -10.50 13.16
CA ASN A 94 2.14 -11.24 13.72
C ASN A 94 2.51 -10.73 15.12
N TRP A 95 2.50 -9.40 15.31
CA TRP A 95 2.70 -8.81 16.64
C TRP A 95 1.62 -9.22 17.63
N LEU A 96 0.33 -9.15 17.25
CA LEU A 96 -0.77 -9.58 18.11
C LEU A 96 -0.63 -11.05 18.52
N GLN A 97 -0.24 -11.92 17.59
CA GLN A 97 0.02 -13.33 17.88
C GLN A 97 1.18 -13.51 18.87
N SER A 98 2.28 -12.76 18.72
CA SER A 98 3.42 -12.81 19.65
C SER A 98 3.04 -12.37 21.08
N VAL A 99 2.21 -11.33 21.20
CA VAL A 99 1.75 -10.83 22.50
C VAL A 99 0.75 -11.79 23.14
N ALA A 100 -0.13 -12.41 22.34
CA ALA A 100 -1.08 -13.41 22.83
C ALA A 100 -0.39 -14.71 23.29
N ALA A 101 0.66 -15.15 22.59
CA ALA A 101 1.42 -16.35 22.96
C ALA A 101 2.35 -16.14 24.18
N SER A 102 2.62 -14.89 24.54
CA SER A 102 3.44 -14.52 25.71
C SER A 102 2.62 -14.29 26.99
N ARG A 103 1.30 -14.55 26.93
CA ARG A 103 0.36 -14.51 28.06
C ARG A 103 -0.01 -15.92 28.47
#